data_AF-A0A923UFU0-F1
#
_entry.id   AF-A0A923UFU0-F1
#
_cell.length_a   1.000
_cell.length_b   1.000
_cell.length_c   1.000
_cell.angle_alpha   90.00
_cell.angle_beta   90.00
_cell.angle_gamma   90.00
#
_symmetry.space_group_name_H-M   'P 1'
#
loop_
_entity.id
_entity.type
_entity.pdbx_description
1 polymer ?
#
loop_
_entity_poly.entity_id
_entity_poly.type
_entity_poly.pdbx_seq_one_letter_code
_entity_poly.pdbx_strand_id
1 'polypeptide(L)'
;MPNTKSAKKALRGSEKKRGFNVVRKFKIKNAIKELKKSIAIDATNFQAGLSRVYSALDKAVKGKLIKKGNASRRKSRFAAMVAKLANLPVVEAVVKAPKIVKTAKVSKSETPKAK
;
A
#
# COMPACT_ATOMS: atom_id res chain seq x y z
N MET A 1 -37.07 -3.72 -14.01
CA MET A 1 -36.44 -4.35 -15.19
C MET A 1 -36.05 -3.26 -16.19
N PRO A 2 -34.93 -3.33 -16.91
CA PRO A 2 -34.59 -2.32 -17.91
C PRO A 2 -35.54 -2.41 -19.12
N ASN A 3 -36.39 -1.39 -19.27
CA ASN A 3 -37.44 -1.38 -20.29
C ASN A 3 -36.95 -0.86 -21.66
N THR A 4 -35.92 0.00 -21.67
CA THR A 4 -35.35 0.56 -22.90
C THR A 4 -34.04 -0.13 -23.31
N LYS A 5 -33.70 -0.09 -24.60
CA LYS A 5 -32.44 -0.65 -25.14
C LYS A 5 -31.21 -0.01 -24.47
N SER A 6 -31.26 1.29 -24.18
CA SER A 6 -30.20 2.02 -23.46
C SER A 6 -30.05 1.54 -22.01
N ALA A 7 -31.15 1.30 -21.30
CA ALA A 7 -31.13 0.78 -19.93
C ALA A 7 -30.51 -0.64 -19.88
N LYS A 8 -30.86 -1.52 -20.83
CA LYS A 8 -30.24 -2.86 -20.93
C LYS A 8 -28.73 -2.78 -21.16
N LYS A 9 -28.25 -1.81 -21.97
CA LYS A 9 -26.82 -1.55 -22.18
C LYS A 9 -26.14 -1.01 -20.91
N ALA A 10 -26.79 -0.07 -20.21
CA ALA A 10 -26.28 0.51 -18.98
C ALA A 10 -26.12 -0.56 -17.87
N LEU A 11 -27.08 -1.48 -17.75
CA LEU A 11 -27.03 -2.60 -16.81
C LEU A 11 -25.77 -3.45 -17.05
N ARG A 12 -25.56 -3.93 -18.29
CA ARG A 12 -24.36 -4.71 -18.66
C ARG A 12 -23.05 -3.96 -18.34
N GLY A 13 -23.01 -2.66 -18.60
CA GLY A 13 -21.86 -1.82 -18.27
C GLY A 13 -21.63 -1.69 -16.75
N SER A 14 -22.70 -1.58 -15.97
CA SER A 14 -22.67 -1.51 -14.51
C SER A 14 -22.12 -2.79 -13.90
N GLU A 15 -22.56 -3.96 -14.37
CA GLU A 15 -22.10 -5.27 -13.90
C GLU A 15 -20.60 -5.46 -14.12
N LYS A 16 -20.11 -5.15 -15.32
CA LYS A 16 -18.67 -5.20 -15.63
C LYS A 16 -17.87 -4.29 -14.69
N LYS A 17 -18.31 -3.04 -14.50
CA LYS A 17 -17.67 -2.10 -13.57
C LYS A 17 -17.71 -2.60 -12.13
N ARG A 18 -18.80 -3.24 -11.71
CA ARG A 18 -18.96 -3.83 -10.38
C ARG A 18 -17.90 -4.92 -10.14
N GLY A 19 -17.66 -5.81 -11.10
CA GLY A 19 -16.61 -6.84 -10.99
C GLY A 19 -15.24 -6.25 -10.67
N PHE A 20 -14.78 -5.28 -11.46
CA PHE A 20 -13.49 -4.62 -11.22
C PHE A 20 -13.43 -3.85 -9.89
N ASN A 21 -14.54 -3.19 -9.51
CA ASN A 21 -14.62 -2.44 -8.26
C ASN A 21 -14.59 -3.35 -7.03
N VAL A 22 -15.22 -4.53 -7.10
CA VAL A 22 -15.16 -5.54 -6.03
C VAL A 22 -13.72 -6.00 -5.80
N VAL A 23 -12.99 -6.33 -6.87
CA VAL A 23 -11.58 -6.74 -6.77
C VAL A 23 -10.72 -5.62 -6.15
N ARG A 24 -10.88 -4.37 -6.59
CA ARG A 24 -10.14 -3.23 -6.02
C ARG A 24 -10.49 -2.99 -4.54
N LYS A 25 -11.77 -3.10 -4.17
CA LYS A 25 -12.20 -3.03 -2.76
C LYS A 25 -11.56 -4.12 -1.92
N PHE A 26 -11.50 -5.35 -2.43
CA PHE A 26 -10.87 -6.47 -1.76
C PHE A 26 -9.36 -6.26 -1.57
N LYS A 27 -8.65 -5.83 -2.62
CA LYS A 27 -7.21 -5.49 -2.54
C LYS A 27 -6.92 -4.45 -1.45
N ILE A 28 -7.73 -3.39 -1.35
CA ILE A 28 -7.58 -2.40 -0.27
C ILE A 28 -7.82 -3.03 1.10
N LYS A 29 -8.89 -3.83 1.25
CA LYS A 29 -9.19 -4.51 2.52
C LYS A 29 -8.06 -5.42 2.95
N ASN A 30 -7.50 -6.20 2.03
CA ASN A 30 -6.40 -7.13 2.31
C ASN A 30 -5.12 -6.39 2.68
N ALA A 31 -4.71 -5.38 1.92
CA ALA A 31 -3.54 -4.57 2.25
C ALA A 31 -3.65 -3.96 3.66
N ILE A 32 -4.84 -3.50 4.05
CA ILE A 32 -5.07 -2.96 5.40
C ILE A 32 -5.01 -4.07 6.46
N LYS A 33 -5.57 -5.25 6.20
CA LYS A 33 -5.48 -6.39 7.11
C LYS A 33 -4.02 -6.84 7.30
N GLU A 34 -3.26 -6.95 6.22
CA GLU A 34 -1.84 -7.28 6.22
C GLU A 34 -1.03 -6.24 7.02
N LEU A 35 -1.29 -4.94 6.81
CA LEU A 35 -0.66 -3.87 7.58
C LEU A 35 -0.99 -3.98 9.08
N LYS A 36 -2.25 -4.21 9.43
CA LYS A 36 -2.64 -4.35 10.84
C LYS A 36 -2.02 -5.58 11.51
N LYS A 37 -1.93 -6.70 10.78
CA LYS A 37 -1.29 -7.92 11.27
C LYS A 37 0.21 -7.73 11.48
N SER A 38 0.91 -7.14 10.50
CA SER A 38 2.35 -6.87 10.62
C SER A 38 2.66 -5.94 11.79
N ILE A 39 1.88 -4.88 11.97
CA ILE A 39 2.01 -3.96 13.13
C ILE A 39 1.84 -4.70 14.47
N ALA A 40 0.97 -5.71 14.55
CA ALA A 40 0.73 -6.45 15.78
C ALA A 40 1.84 -7.44 16.13
N ILE A 41 2.61 -7.90 15.13
CA ILE A 41 3.67 -8.90 15.31
C ILE A 41 5.01 -8.19 15.52
N ASP A 42 5.40 -7.30 14.60
CA ASP A 42 6.71 -6.65 14.61
C ASP A 42 6.60 -5.15 14.29
N ALA A 43 6.97 -4.31 15.24
CA ALA A 43 6.94 -2.85 15.11
C ALA A 43 8.04 -2.28 14.21
N THR A 44 8.97 -3.11 13.71
CA THR A 44 10.16 -2.65 12.97
C THR A 44 9.98 -2.63 11.45
N ASN A 45 9.07 -3.47 10.90
CA ASN A 45 8.95 -3.69 9.45
C ASN A 45 7.62 -3.17 8.84
N PHE A 46 7.09 -2.04 9.32
CA PHE A 46 5.81 -1.48 8.84
C PHE A 46 5.89 -0.75 7.48
N GLN A 47 7.08 -0.34 7.03
CA GLN A 47 7.25 0.51 5.84
C GLN A 47 6.76 -0.15 4.54
N ALA A 48 7.02 -1.45 4.38
CA ALA A 48 6.58 -2.21 3.21
C ALA A 48 5.04 -2.33 3.16
N GLY A 49 4.41 -2.62 4.30
CA GLY A 49 2.95 -2.69 4.43
C GLY A 49 2.28 -1.35 4.15
N LEU A 50 2.87 -0.26 4.65
CA LEU A 50 2.37 1.11 4.47
C LEU A 50 2.41 1.53 2.99
N SER A 51 3.52 1.24 2.32
CA SER A 51 3.69 1.50 0.88
C SER A 51 2.66 0.76 0.03
N ARG A 52 2.36 -0.51 0.38
CA ARG A 52 1.34 -1.32 -0.28
C ARG A 52 -0.07 -0.75 -0.08
N VAL A 53 -0.40 -0.29 1.12
CA VAL A 53 -1.69 0.37 1.40
C VAL A 53 -1.82 1.67 0.61
N TYR A 54 -0.77 2.49 0.55
CA TYR A 54 -0.79 3.76 -0.19
C TYR A 54 -0.97 3.52 -1.69
N SER A 55 -0.21 2.59 -2.27
CA SER A 55 -0.35 2.21 -3.68
C SER A 55 -1.78 1.73 -4.00
N ALA A 56 -2.38 0.92 -3.13
CA ALA A 56 -3.74 0.42 -3.31
C ALA A 56 -4.78 1.55 -3.26
N LEU A 57 -4.63 2.51 -2.36
CA LEU A 57 -5.51 3.67 -2.25
C LEU A 57 -5.41 4.58 -3.48
N ASP A 58 -4.19 4.86 -3.96
CA ASP A 58 -3.97 5.74 -5.11
C ASP A 58 -4.49 5.13 -6.42
N LYS A 59 -4.28 3.82 -6.61
CA LYS A 59 -4.86 3.08 -7.74
C LYS A 59 -6.39 3.10 -7.71
N ALA A 60 -7.00 3.09 -6.53
CA ALA A 60 -8.45 3.20 -6.39
C ALA A 60 -8.97 4.62 -6.68
N VAL A 61 -8.19 5.66 -6.40
CA VAL A 61 -8.51 7.04 -6.80
C VAL A 61 -8.45 7.19 -8.31
N LYS A 62 -7.39 6.68 -8.97
CA LYS A 62 -7.27 6.66 -10.44
C LYS A 62 -8.46 5.94 -11.09
N GLY A 63 -8.90 4.85 -10.48
CA GLY A 63 -10.08 4.08 -10.89
C GLY A 63 -11.43 4.71 -10.52
N LYS A 64 -11.47 5.94 -9.99
CA LYS A 64 -12.67 6.66 -9.54
C LYS A 64 -13.54 5.88 -8.52
N LEU A 65 -12.95 4.92 -7.81
CA LEU A 65 -13.65 4.14 -6.80
C LEU A 65 -13.77 4.91 -5.47
N ILE A 66 -12.76 5.71 -5.14
CA ILE A 66 -12.68 6.51 -3.91
C ILE A 66 -12.32 7.95 -4.30
N LYS A 67 -12.97 8.95 -3.69
CA LYS A 67 -12.62 10.37 -3.89
C LYS A 67 -11.23 10.68 -3.29
N LYS A 68 -10.50 11.64 -3.88
CA LYS A 68 -9.16 12.08 -3.43
C LYS A 68 -9.10 12.36 -1.92
N GLY A 69 -10.09 13.10 -1.39
CA GLY A 69 -10.16 13.42 0.04
C GLY A 69 -10.33 12.19 0.96
N ASN A 70 -11.07 11.17 0.52
CA ASN A 70 -11.21 9.94 1.31
C ASN A 70 -9.89 9.15 1.33
N ALA A 71 -9.18 9.06 0.20
CA ALA A 71 -7.84 8.47 0.17
C ALA A 71 -6.86 9.22 1.08
N SER A 72 -6.81 10.56 1.01
CA SER A 72 -5.96 11.40 1.86
C SER A 72 -6.24 11.19 3.35
N ARG A 73 -7.51 11.24 3.77
CA ARG A 73 -7.90 10.96 5.17
C ARG A 73 -7.43 9.58 5.64
N ARG A 74 -7.54 8.56 4.80
CA ARG A 74 -7.09 7.21 5.14
C ARG A 74 -5.57 7.15 5.26
N LYS A 75 -4.81 7.77 4.34
CA LYS A 75 -3.35 7.84 4.43
C LYS A 75 -2.89 8.52 5.72
N SER A 76 -3.47 9.69 6.03
CA SER A 76 -3.19 10.44 7.25
C SER A 76 -3.47 9.62 8.51
N ARG A 77 -4.62 8.93 8.58
CA ARG A 77 -4.94 8.06 9.72
C ARG A 77 -3.95 6.91 9.90
N PHE A 78 -3.50 6.27 8.82
CA PHE A 78 -2.50 5.21 8.91
C PHE A 78 -1.13 5.75 9.31
N ALA A 79 -0.72 6.91 8.80
CA ALA A 79 0.51 7.57 9.21
C ALA A 79 0.48 7.91 10.70
N ALA A 80 -0.62 8.52 11.18
CA ALA A 80 -0.78 8.86 12.60
C ALA A 80 -0.80 7.62 13.50
N MET A 81 -1.43 6.52 13.06
CA MET A 81 -1.41 5.26 13.79
C MET A 81 0.01 4.72 13.95
N VAL A 82 0.80 4.71 12.88
CA VAL A 82 2.20 4.26 12.90
C VAL A 82 3.07 5.20 13.74
N ALA A 83 2.91 6.52 13.59
CA ALA A 83 3.64 7.49 14.39
C ALA A 83 3.33 7.37 15.88
N LYS A 84 2.07 7.10 16.25
CA LYS A 84 1.69 6.84 17.64
C LYS A 84 2.33 5.57 18.18
N LEU A 85 2.43 4.52 17.38
CA LEU A 85 3.10 3.28 17.77
C LEU A 85 4.62 3.45 17.90
N ALA A 86 5.21 4.32 17.08
CA ALA A 86 6.63 4.67 17.17
C ALA A 86 6.93 5.59 18.37
N ASN A 87 5.99 6.47 18.75
CA ASN A 87 6.17 7.46 19.83
C ASN A 87 5.59 7.04 21.19
N LEU A 88 4.94 5.88 21.29
CA LEU A 88 4.58 5.28 22.58
C LEU A 88 5.90 4.91 23.28
N PRO A 89 6.17 5.39 24.50
CA PRO A 89 7.45 5.17 25.16
C PRO A 89 7.57 3.68 25.54
N VAL A 90 8.24 2.89 24.69
CA VAL A 90 8.84 1.63 25.10
C VAL A 90 10.28 1.96 25.47
N VAL A 91 10.47 2.17 26.77
CA VAL A 91 11.67 1.91 27.59
C VAL A 91 12.98 1.75 26.80
N GLU A 92 13.81 2.79 26.84
CA GLU A 92 15.27 2.68 27.05
C GLU A 92 15.99 1.42 26.53
N ALA A 93 16.00 1.14 25.23
CA ALA A 93 16.96 0.21 24.64
C ALA A 93 16.99 0.39 23.11
N VAL A 94 18.13 0.17 22.47
CA VAL A 94 18.38 0.20 21.01
C VAL A 94 18.79 1.56 20.40
N VAL A 95 19.24 2.55 21.20
CA VAL A 95 20.05 3.68 20.67
C VAL A 95 21.54 3.33 20.55
N LYS A 96 21.96 2.11 20.91
CA LYS A 96 23.34 1.67 20.66
C LYS A 96 23.44 0.95 19.30
N ALA A 97 24.05 1.67 18.35
CA ALA A 97 24.81 1.21 17.18
C ALA A 97 24.16 1.49 15.78
N PRO A 98 24.99 1.67 14.73
CA PRO A 98 26.09 2.63 14.64
C PRO A 98 26.01 3.48 13.36
N LYS A 99 26.75 4.60 13.36
CA LYS A 99 26.95 5.57 12.26
C LYS A 99 27.24 4.89 10.91
N ILE A 100 26.46 5.23 9.89
CA ILE A 100 26.80 4.95 8.48
C ILE A 100 27.92 5.93 8.07
N VAL A 101 29.16 5.44 8.00
CA VAL A 101 30.30 6.16 7.41
C VAL A 101 30.59 5.58 6.03
N LYS A 102 30.78 6.49 5.06
CA LYS A 102 31.15 6.24 3.67
C LYS A 102 32.59 5.73 3.53
N THR A 103 32.82 4.70 2.72
CA THR A 103 34.05 4.44 1.90
C THR A 103 33.68 3.40 0.82
N ALA A 104 33.61 3.75 -0.46
CA ALA A 104 34.68 3.75 -1.47
C ALA A 104 34.91 2.37 -2.17
N LYS A 105 34.46 2.29 -3.43
CA LYS A 105 35.11 1.76 -4.67
C LYS A 105 36.00 0.51 -4.56
N VAL A 106 35.72 -0.55 -5.35
CA VAL A 106 36.48 -1.15 -6.49
C VAL A 106 36.06 -2.65 -6.49
N SER A 107 35.77 -3.41 -7.54
CA SER A 107 36.40 -3.63 -8.86
C SER A 107 35.42 -4.29 -9.85
N LYS A 108 35.67 -4.02 -11.14
CA LYS A 108 35.19 -4.78 -12.31
C LYS A 108 36.05 -6.04 -12.48
N SER A 109 35.45 -7.14 -12.94
CA SER A 109 36.09 -8.23 -13.72
C SER A 109 34.97 -9.07 -14.34
N GLU A 110 34.54 -8.76 -15.56
CA GLU A 110 34.94 -9.46 -16.80
C GLU A 110 34.23 -10.81 -17.00
N THR A 111 33.26 -10.81 -17.92
CA THR A 111 32.76 -11.99 -18.64
C THR A 111 33.85 -12.60 -19.52
N PRO A 112 33.77 -13.91 -19.79
CA PRO A 112 33.98 -14.35 -21.17
C PRO A 112 32.82 -15.21 -21.70
N LYS A 113 32.39 -14.81 -22.90
CA LYS A 113 31.72 -15.62 -23.93
C LYS A 113 32.38 -17.00 -24.05
N ALA A 114 31.58 -18.06 -24.14
CA ALA A 114 31.98 -19.30 -24.78
C ALA A 114 30.86 -19.79 -25.71
N LYS A 115 31.30 -20.40 -26.81
CA LYS A 115 30.65 -20.64 -28.10
C LYS A 115 29.26 -21.25 -28.09
#